data_AF-A0A0N5BSH2-F1
#
_entry.id   AF-A0A0N5BSH2-F1
#
_cell.length_a   1.000
_cell.length_b   1.000
_cell.length_c   1.000
_cell.angle_alpha   90.00
_cell.angle_beta   90.00
_cell.angle_gamma   90.00
#
_symmetry.space_group_name_H-M   'P 1'
#
loop_
_entity.id
_entity.type
_entity.pdbx_description
1 polymer ?
#
loop_
_entity_poly.entity_id
_entity_poly.type
_entity_poly.pdbx_seq_one_letter_code
_entity_poly.pdbx_strand_id
1 'polypeptide(L)'
;IFASDEIFYNFFKKNEKHFKNSFNILMSDHGHRMNSFSLSEMGRYEQKNPYFIITIPEELRFNEQLIKNLKENSKKHISHFDIYATLLDLLTNAPKDGFKMLDKQKKFPIKNDTIKGLSLLRPLPIYNRSCYEMFIPPQYCLCKPKFELLPSFMAKERAQIEKNFIKALNNKLVEGNLTDKCAEMKLDRSEEFKIMFARDKNSKIVYQVDAVTIPGKARYQVMMNKNFEILNNEIIRFSVYKHQAEPCENFSFYRIYCYCKILLHEK
;
A
#
# COMPACT_ATOMS: atom_id res chain seq x y z
N ILE A 1 -17.95 16.34 13.16
CA ILE A 1 -18.50 15.51 12.07
C ILE A 1 -17.58 15.73 10.86
N PHE A 2 -16.92 14.69 10.38
CA PHE A 2 -16.05 14.74 9.20
C PHE A 2 -16.89 14.73 7.92
N ALA A 3 -16.34 15.21 6.80
CA ALA A 3 -17.08 15.45 5.56
C ALA A 3 -17.79 14.21 4.98
N SER A 4 -17.31 13.00 5.27
CA SER A 4 -17.91 11.74 4.80
C SER A 4 -18.82 11.06 5.81
N ASP A 5 -18.88 11.55 7.06
CA ASP A 5 -19.63 10.87 8.14
C ASP A 5 -21.12 10.78 7.81
N GLU A 6 -21.72 11.86 7.29
CA GLU A 6 -23.13 11.89 6.91
C GLU A 6 -23.42 10.93 5.75
N ILE A 7 -22.50 10.82 4.78
CA ILE A 7 -22.62 9.90 3.64
C ILE A 7 -22.63 8.46 4.15
N PHE A 8 -21.68 8.10 5.03
CA PHE A 8 -21.62 6.76 5.60
C PHE A 8 -22.82 6.47 6.50
N TYR A 9 -23.22 7.41 7.36
CA TYR A 9 -24.41 7.26 8.20
C TYR A 9 -25.66 7.00 7.35
N ASN A 10 -25.90 7.80 6.32
CA ASN A 10 -27.06 7.65 5.44
C ASN A 10 -26.99 6.33 4.65
N PHE A 11 -25.81 5.91 4.19
CA PHE A 11 -25.62 4.61 3.56
C PHE A 11 -25.98 3.47 4.51
N PHE A 12 -25.46 3.47 5.74
CA PHE A 12 -25.73 2.40 6.70
C PHE A 12 -27.20 2.39 7.13
N LYS A 13 -27.79 3.57 7.40
CA LYS A 13 -29.21 3.68 7.77
C LYS A 13 -30.13 3.17 6.66
N LYS A 14 -29.88 3.55 5.40
CA LYS A 14 -30.68 3.11 4.25
C LYS A 14 -30.61 1.60 4.03
N ASN A 15 -29.48 0.98 4.36
CA ASN A 15 -29.22 -0.43 4.09
C ASN A 15 -29.35 -1.33 5.33
N GLU A 16 -29.82 -0.80 6.47
CA GLU A 16 -29.85 -1.49 7.78
C GLU A 16 -30.48 -2.89 7.71
N LYS A 17 -31.59 -3.03 6.98
CA LYS A 17 -32.30 -4.31 6.79
C LYS A 17 -31.44 -5.43 6.18
N HIS A 18 -30.40 -5.08 5.42
CA HIS A 18 -29.50 -6.05 4.78
C HIS A 18 -28.38 -6.53 5.70
N PHE A 19 -28.12 -5.82 6.80
CA PHE A 19 -26.98 -6.08 7.67
C PHE A 19 -27.23 -7.17 8.70
N LYS A 20 -28.49 -7.47 9.01
CA LYS A 20 -28.87 -8.47 10.01
C LYS A 20 -28.25 -9.84 9.76
N ASN A 21 -28.26 -10.29 8.50
CA ASN A 21 -27.78 -11.62 8.09
C ASN A 21 -26.52 -11.55 7.21
N SER A 22 -25.74 -10.48 7.31
CA SER A 22 -24.58 -10.24 6.44
C SER A 22 -23.31 -9.95 7.22
N PHE A 23 -22.17 -10.36 6.66
CA PHE A 23 -20.87 -9.80 7.04
C PHE A 23 -20.70 -8.47 6.31
N ASN A 24 -20.63 -7.36 7.05
CA ASN A 24 -20.50 -6.03 6.45
C ASN A 24 -19.10 -5.52 6.72
N ILE A 25 -18.38 -5.23 5.63
CA ILE A 25 -16.99 -4.80 5.67
C ILE A 25 -16.91 -3.37 5.13
N LEU A 26 -16.36 -2.47 5.94
CA LEU A 26 -15.97 -1.13 5.51
C LEU A 26 -14.44 -1.07 5.55
N MET A 27 -13.82 -0.81 4.41
CA MET A 27 -12.37 -0.73 4.31
C MET A 27 -11.94 0.41 3.39
N SER A 28 -10.73 0.91 3.64
CA SER A 28 -10.03 1.80 2.72
C SER A 28 -8.95 1.03 1.95
N ASP A 29 -8.67 1.45 0.71
CA ASP A 29 -7.54 0.93 -0.08
C ASP A 29 -6.20 1.41 0.49
N HIS A 30 -6.15 2.65 0.97
CA HIS A 30 -5.02 3.27 1.66
C HIS A 30 -5.48 4.21 2.78
N GLY A 31 -4.58 4.70 3.63
CA GLY A 31 -4.90 5.76 4.57
C GLY A 31 -4.74 7.17 3.96
N HIS A 32 -4.48 8.19 4.77
CA HIS A 32 -4.41 9.56 4.28
C HIS A 32 -3.19 9.78 3.36
N ARG A 33 -3.41 10.27 2.13
CA ARG A 33 -2.38 10.43 1.10
C ARG A 33 -2.29 11.81 0.46
N MET A 34 -2.94 12.81 1.05
CA MET A 34 -3.12 14.13 0.41
C MET A 34 -2.36 15.22 1.16
N ASN A 35 -2.18 16.36 0.49
CA ASN A 35 -1.61 17.58 1.04
C ASN A 35 -0.17 17.44 1.58
N SER A 36 0.36 18.51 2.16
CA SER A 36 1.71 18.53 2.74
C SER A 36 1.90 17.58 3.92
N PHE A 37 0.82 17.19 4.61
CA PHE A 37 0.88 16.22 5.71
C PHE A 37 1.47 14.87 5.26
N SER A 38 1.14 14.42 4.05
CA SER A 38 1.69 13.18 3.46
C SER A 38 3.23 13.16 3.36
N LEU A 39 3.90 14.32 3.41
CA LEU A 39 5.35 14.42 3.35
C LEU A 39 6.02 14.19 4.72
N SER A 40 5.28 14.38 5.81
CA SER A 40 5.74 14.15 7.18
C SER A 40 5.95 12.65 7.48
N GLU A 41 6.74 12.32 8.50
CA GLU A 41 6.93 10.92 8.90
C GLU A 41 5.61 10.24 9.28
N MET A 42 4.73 10.99 9.98
CA MET A 42 3.43 10.49 10.40
C MET A 42 2.48 10.33 9.21
N GLY A 43 2.44 11.29 8.28
CA GLY A 43 1.63 11.16 7.07
C GLY A 43 2.04 9.96 6.20
N ARG A 44 3.34 9.69 6.08
CA ARG A 44 3.86 8.49 5.39
C ARG A 44 3.52 7.19 6.10
N TYR A 45 3.33 7.22 7.42
CA TYR A 45 2.83 6.08 8.18
C TYR A 45 1.33 5.90 7.92
N GLU A 46 0.54 6.96 8.09
CA GLU A 46 -0.91 6.95 7.90
C GLU A 46 -1.31 6.52 6.50
N GLN A 47 -0.59 6.93 5.45
CA GLN A 47 -0.88 6.48 4.08
C GLN A 47 -0.90 4.95 3.93
N LYS A 48 -0.07 4.24 4.69
CA LYS A 48 0.07 2.77 4.65
C LYS A 48 -0.83 2.09 5.68
N ASN A 49 -1.59 2.85 6.47
CA ASN A 49 -2.44 2.38 7.56
C ASN A 49 -3.92 2.63 7.21
N PRO A 50 -4.52 1.80 6.32
CA PRO A 50 -5.92 1.94 5.93
C PRO A 50 -6.87 1.57 7.07
N TYR A 51 -8.06 2.14 7.03
CA TYR A 51 -9.15 1.78 7.93
C TYR A 51 -9.77 0.43 7.53
N PHE A 52 -10.13 -0.40 8.51
CA PHE A 52 -10.86 -1.66 8.31
C PHE A 52 -11.80 -1.93 9.48
N ILE A 53 -13.08 -2.16 9.17
CA ILE A 53 -14.10 -2.64 10.10
C ILE A 53 -14.84 -3.81 9.45
N ILE A 54 -15.12 -4.82 10.27
CA ILE A 54 -16.03 -5.91 9.94
C ILE A 54 -17.11 -6.01 11.02
N THR A 55 -18.37 -6.13 10.59
CA THR A 55 -19.49 -6.54 11.43
C THR A 55 -20.00 -7.89 10.93
N ILE A 56 -20.59 -8.66 11.84
CA ILE A 56 -21.02 -10.03 11.55
C ILE A 56 -22.55 -10.18 11.67
N PRO A 57 -23.14 -11.20 11.01
CA PRO A 57 -24.56 -11.54 11.14
C PRO A 57 -24.98 -11.68 12.60
N GLU A 58 -26.21 -11.26 12.92
CA GLU A 58 -26.75 -11.22 14.28
C GLU A 58 -26.70 -12.58 14.97
N GLU A 59 -27.10 -13.65 14.28
CA GLU A 59 -27.06 -15.02 14.80
C GLU A 59 -25.65 -15.48 15.18
N LEU A 60 -24.64 -15.01 14.44
CA LEU A 60 -23.24 -15.35 14.71
C LEU A 60 -22.63 -14.54 15.85
N ARG A 61 -23.30 -13.52 16.37
CA ARG A 61 -22.83 -12.74 17.52
C ARG A 61 -22.89 -13.53 18.83
N PHE A 62 -23.70 -14.60 18.88
CA PHE A 62 -23.75 -15.54 20.00
C PHE A 62 -22.66 -16.63 19.91
N ASN A 63 -21.91 -16.69 18.81
CA ASN A 63 -20.77 -17.60 18.69
C ASN A 63 -19.58 -17.02 19.46
N GLU A 64 -19.39 -17.49 20.69
CA GLU A 64 -18.34 -17.01 21.59
C GLU A 64 -16.93 -17.13 20.99
N GLN A 65 -16.64 -18.23 20.30
CA GLN A 65 -15.33 -18.46 19.68
C GLN A 65 -15.07 -17.47 18.54
N LEU A 66 -16.06 -17.23 17.67
CA LEU A 66 -15.94 -16.24 16.59
C LEU A 66 -15.72 -14.83 17.13
N ILE A 67 -16.52 -14.42 18.11
CA ILE A 67 -16.40 -13.10 18.74
C ILE A 67 -15.05 -12.94 19.43
N LYS A 68 -14.58 -13.98 20.15
CA LYS A 68 -13.27 -14.00 20.78
C LYS A 68 -12.17 -13.84 19.73
N ASN A 69 -12.18 -14.63 18.67
CA ASN A 69 -11.18 -14.56 17.59
C ASN A 69 -11.13 -13.16 16.98
N LEU A 70 -12.27 -12.57 16.62
CA LEU A 70 -12.33 -11.24 16.01
C LEU A 70 -11.81 -10.15 16.96
N LYS A 71 -12.18 -10.19 18.25
CA LYS A 71 -11.69 -9.23 19.27
C LYS A 71 -10.20 -9.35 19.55
N GLU A 72 -9.67 -10.57 19.56
CA GLU A 72 -8.23 -10.80 19.76
C GLU A 72 -7.44 -10.40 18.51
N ASN A 73 -7.94 -10.74 17.32
CA ASN A 73 -7.29 -10.43 16.06
C ASN A 73 -7.33 -8.94 15.72
N SER A 74 -8.33 -8.18 16.18
CA SER A 74 -8.41 -6.73 15.97
C SER A 74 -7.28 -5.94 16.65
N LYS A 75 -6.53 -6.57 17.56
CA LYS A 75 -5.38 -5.98 18.27
C LYS A 75 -4.04 -6.40 17.67
N LYS A 76 -4.04 -7.16 16.57
CA LYS A 76 -2.85 -7.74 15.95
C LYS A 76 -2.53 -7.05 14.63
N HIS A 77 -1.27 -7.21 14.20
CA HIS A 77 -0.84 -6.76 12.88
C HIS A 77 -1.48 -7.63 11.78
N ILE A 78 -2.34 -7.02 10.98
CA ILE A 78 -3.07 -7.63 9.87
C ILE A 78 -2.77 -6.90 8.55
N SER A 79 -3.07 -7.54 7.43
CA SER A 79 -2.90 -7.00 6.09
C SER A 79 -4.12 -7.30 5.20
N HIS A 80 -4.19 -6.68 4.02
CA HIS A 80 -5.19 -7.04 3.02
C HIS A 80 -5.12 -8.51 2.57
N PHE A 81 -3.97 -9.19 2.73
CA PHE A 81 -3.91 -10.63 2.50
C PHE A 81 -4.73 -11.41 3.51
N ASP A 82 -4.76 -10.98 4.78
CA ASP A 82 -5.60 -11.59 5.82
C ASP A 82 -7.08 -11.30 5.57
N ILE A 83 -7.41 -10.11 5.06
CA ILE A 83 -8.78 -9.77 4.61
C ILE A 83 -9.19 -10.71 3.46
N TYR A 84 -8.34 -10.90 2.46
CA TYR A 84 -8.60 -11.84 1.36
C TYR A 84 -8.80 -13.28 1.86
N ALA A 85 -7.94 -13.76 2.77
CA ALA A 85 -8.09 -15.07 3.39
C ALA A 85 -9.39 -15.20 4.20
N THR A 86 -9.82 -14.11 4.87
CA THR A 86 -11.10 -14.06 5.60
C THR A 86 -12.28 -14.20 4.65
N LEU A 87 -12.26 -13.50 3.51
CA LEU A 87 -13.30 -13.61 2.47
C LEU A 87 -13.37 -15.04 1.91
N LEU A 88 -12.22 -15.66 1.66
CA LEU A 88 -12.17 -17.06 1.24
C LEU A 88 -12.75 -18.01 2.29
N ASP A 89 -12.45 -17.81 3.58
CA ASP A 89 -13.00 -18.62 4.68
C ASP A 89 -14.53 -18.51 4.73
N LEU A 90 -15.05 -17.29 4.60
CA LEU A 90 -16.50 -17.00 4.54
C LEU A 90 -17.19 -17.66 3.35
N LEU A 91 -16.50 -17.84 2.22
CA LEU A 91 -17.05 -18.46 1.02
C LEU A 91 -16.84 -19.98 0.97
N THR A 92 -16.03 -20.55 1.87
CA THR A 92 -15.62 -21.96 1.78
C THR A 92 -15.75 -22.71 3.09
N ASN A 93 -14.80 -22.57 3.99
CA ASN A 93 -14.66 -23.41 5.17
C ASN A 93 -15.69 -23.06 6.26
N ALA A 94 -15.83 -21.77 6.60
CA ALA A 94 -16.65 -21.34 7.73
C ALA A 94 -18.14 -21.74 7.60
N PRO A 95 -18.82 -21.57 6.45
CA PRO A 95 -20.20 -22.04 6.30
C PRO A 95 -20.32 -23.56 6.31
N LYS A 96 -19.36 -24.29 5.71
CA LYS A 96 -19.37 -25.77 5.68
C LYS A 96 -19.31 -26.39 7.07
N ASP A 97 -18.58 -25.77 7.98
CA ASP A 97 -18.49 -26.20 9.38
C ASP A 97 -19.63 -25.61 10.24
N GLY A 98 -20.56 -24.84 9.66
CA GLY A 98 -21.57 -24.09 10.39
C GLY A 98 -21.00 -23.13 11.44
N PHE A 99 -19.81 -22.57 11.18
CA PHE A 99 -19.05 -21.71 12.11
C PHE A 99 -18.65 -22.38 13.44
N LYS A 100 -18.62 -23.73 13.50
CA LYS A 100 -18.31 -24.47 14.75
C LYS A 100 -16.82 -24.79 14.93
N MET A 101 -16.05 -24.88 13.84
CA MET A 101 -14.64 -25.27 13.86
C MET A 101 -13.73 -24.07 13.64
N LEU A 102 -13.69 -23.12 14.59
CA LEU A 102 -12.96 -21.85 14.48
C LEU A 102 -11.71 -21.78 15.39
N ASP A 103 -11.28 -22.89 15.95
CA ASP A 103 -10.17 -23.02 16.91
C ASP A 103 -8.77 -22.87 16.26
N LYS A 104 -8.67 -23.08 14.95
CA LYS A 104 -7.40 -23.03 14.20
C LYS A 104 -7.58 -22.60 12.76
N GLN A 105 -6.48 -22.14 12.16
CA GLN A 105 -6.38 -21.87 10.72
C GLN A 105 -6.68 -23.14 9.90
N LYS A 106 -7.34 -22.97 8.76
CA LYS A 106 -7.65 -24.06 7.83
C LYS A 106 -7.00 -23.81 6.48
N LYS A 107 -6.66 -24.90 5.78
CA LYS A 107 -6.28 -24.83 4.37
C LYS A 107 -7.51 -24.45 3.54
N PHE A 108 -7.33 -23.54 2.59
CA PHE A 108 -8.39 -23.14 1.68
C PHE A 108 -8.49 -24.12 0.52
N PRO A 109 -9.70 -24.46 0.04
CA PRO A 109 -9.90 -25.39 -1.06
C PRO A 109 -9.66 -24.72 -2.44
N ILE A 110 -8.56 -24.00 -2.59
CA ILE A 110 -8.17 -23.31 -3.84
C ILE A 110 -7.12 -24.16 -4.56
N LYS A 111 -7.36 -24.40 -5.85
CA LYS A 111 -6.41 -25.12 -6.73
C LYS A 111 -5.43 -24.13 -7.35
N ASN A 112 -4.17 -24.53 -7.47
CA ASN A 112 -3.11 -23.79 -8.16
C ASN A 112 -2.77 -22.40 -7.58
N ASP A 113 -3.11 -22.16 -6.31
CA ASP A 113 -2.74 -20.92 -5.63
C ASP A 113 -2.36 -21.20 -4.16
N THR A 114 -1.52 -20.34 -3.60
CA THR A 114 -1.14 -20.37 -2.19
C THR A 114 -1.64 -19.11 -1.51
N ILE A 115 -2.62 -19.27 -0.62
CA ILE A 115 -3.18 -18.15 0.13
C ILE A 115 -2.14 -17.68 1.17
N LYS A 116 -1.69 -16.44 0.99
CA LYS A 116 -0.62 -15.82 1.79
C LYS A 116 -1.09 -15.32 3.15
N GLY A 117 -2.37 -14.96 3.25
CA GLY A 117 -2.97 -14.44 4.48
C GLY A 117 -3.60 -15.52 5.35
N LEU A 118 -3.96 -15.11 6.56
CA LEU A 118 -4.66 -15.92 7.54
C LEU A 118 -6.07 -15.36 7.76
N SER A 119 -7.07 -16.23 7.91
CA SER A 119 -8.44 -15.78 8.14
C SER A 119 -8.57 -15.14 9.52
N LEU A 120 -9.22 -13.97 9.58
CA LEU A 120 -9.54 -13.24 10.80
C LEU A 120 -10.66 -13.91 11.61
N LEU A 121 -11.41 -14.85 11.04
CA LEU A 121 -12.43 -15.64 11.77
C LEU A 121 -11.80 -16.68 12.72
N ARG A 122 -10.49 -16.91 12.57
CA ARG A 122 -9.70 -17.95 13.24
C ARG A 122 -8.52 -17.30 13.99
N PRO A 123 -7.94 -17.93 15.02
CA PRO A 123 -6.84 -17.31 15.75
C PRO A 123 -5.66 -16.99 14.83
N LEU A 124 -5.20 -15.73 14.87
CA LEU A 124 -3.88 -15.36 14.33
C LEU A 124 -2.78 -15.74 15.33
N PRO A 125 -1.51 -15.86 14.90
CA PRO A 125 -0.39 -16.09 15.81
C PRO A 125 -0.38 -15.12 17.00
N ILE A 126 0.08 -15.60 18.16
CA ILE A 126 0.13 -14.80 19.40
C ILE A 126 1.18 -13.70 19.35
N TYR A 127 2.18 -13.85 18.48
CA TYR A 127 3.25 -12.89 18.28
C TYR A 127 2.91 -11.91 17.15
N ASN A 128 3.57 -10.75 17.14
CA ASN A 128 3.45 -9.79 16.05
C ASN A 128 4.22 -10.29 14.83
N ARG A 129 3.48 -10.71 13.79
CA ARG A 129 4.07 -11.12 12.51
C ARG A 129 4.81 -9.96 11.86
N SER A 130 5.98 -10.27 11.31
CA SER A 130 6.74 -9.34 10.49
C SER A 130 6.07 -9.11 9.13
N CYS A 131 6.37 -7.99 8.49
CA CYS A 131 5.93 -7.75 7.11
C CYS A 131 6.37 -8.85 6.14
N TYR A 132 7.54 -9.47 6.39
CA TYR A 132 8.03 -10.60 5.58
C TYR A 132 7.13 -11.83 5.72
N GLU A 133 6.80 -12.22 6.95
CA GLU A 133 5.87 -13.34 7.22
C GLU A 133 4.46 -13.08 6.67
N MET A 134 4.05 -11.81 6.60
CA MET A 134 2.77 -11.38 6.05
C MET A 134 2.82 -11.11 4.55
N PHE A 135 3.96 -11.34 3.89
CA PHE A 135 4.20 -11.07 2.47
C PHE A 135 3.94 -9.61 2.06
N ILE A 136 3.99 -8.68 3.02
CA ILE A 136 3.84 -7.24 2.77
C ILE A 136 5.14 -6.74 2.12
N PRO A 137 5.07 -6.18 0.90
CA PRO A 137 6.24 -5.58 0.26
C PRO A 137 6.85 -4.49 1.16
N PRO A 138 8.19 -4.34 1.21
CA PRO A 138 8.84 -3.38 2.09
C PRO A 138 8.26 -1.97 1.97
N GLN A 139 7.91 -1.54 0.75
CA GLN A 139 7.36 -0.21 0.49
C GLN A 139 6.02 0.08 1.16
N TYR A 140 5.24 -0.96 1.48
CA TYR A 140 3.96 -0.85 2.20
C TYR A 140 4.06 -1.27 3.66
N CYS A 141 5.24 -1.70 4.12
CA CYS A 141 5.43 -2.14 5.49
C CYS A 141 5.33 -0.97 6.48
N LEU A 142 4.51 -1.16 7.52
CA LEU A 142 4.39 -0.23 8.65
C LEU A 142 5.53 -0.37 9.67
N CYS A 143 6.18 -1.54 9.72
CA CYS A 143 7.39 -1.75 10.52
C CYS A 143 8.55 -0.99 9.87
N LYS A 144 8.80 0.24 10.31
CA LYS A 144 9.88 1.06 9.76
C LYS A 144 11.22 0.66 10.37
N PRO A 145 12.23 0.30 9.56
CA PRO A 145 13.59 0.31 10.06
C PRO A 145 14.00 1.76 10.34
N LYS A 146 14.94 1.95 11.27
CA LYS A 146 15.49 3.28 11.55
C LYS A 146 16.36 3.70 10.36
N PHE A 147 15.84 4.64 9.57
CA PHE A 147 16.55 5.21 8.45
C PHE A 147 17.44 6.38 8.89
N GLU A 148 18.64 6.44 8.34
CA GLU A 148 19.60 7.51 8.56
C GLU A 148 19.91 8.20 7.24
N LEU A 149 20.26 9.49 7.28
CA LEU A 149 20.68 10.22 6.09
C LEU A 149 21.97 9.60 5.54
N LEU A 150 22.02 9.40 4.22
CA LEU A 150 23.24 8.96 3.56
C LEU A 150 24.32 10.05 3.75
N PRO A 151 25.52 9.73 4.26
CA PRO A 151 26.56 10.73 4.45
C PRO A 151 26.94 11.45 3.14
N SER A 152 27.28 12.73 3.24
CA SER A 152 27.64 13.57 2.08
C SER A 152 28.88 13.08 1.34
N PHE A 153 29.84 12.45 2.05
CA PHE A 153 31.06 11.90 1.46
C PHE A 153 30.82 10.70 0.53
N MET A 154 29.64 10.06 0.58
CA MET A 154 29.26 8.93 -0.29
C MET A 154 28.76 9.42 -1.66
N ALA A 155 29.57 10.25 -2.32
CA ALA A 155 29.20 10.92 -3.56
C ALA A 155 29.03 9.95 -4.75
N LYS A 156 29.83 8.86 -4.79
CA LYS A 156 29.76 7.84 -5.84
C LYS A 156 28.44 7.07 -5.77
N GLU A 157 28.04 6.68 -4.56
CA GLU A 157 26.77 6.02 -4.27
C GLU A 157 25.59 6.92 -4.63
N ARG A 158 25.64 8.20 -4.24
CA ARG A 158 24.61 9.19 -4.63
C ARG A 158 24.42 9.27 -6.14
N ALA A 159 25.52 9.41 -6.89
CA ALA A 159 25.47 9.51 -8.35
C ALA A 159 24.88 8.23 -8.99
N GLN A 160 25.25 7.04 -8.48
CA GLN A 160 24.73 5.78 -8.99
C GLN A 160 23.24 5.59 -8.66
N ILE A 161 22.82 5.94 -7.45
CA ILE A 161 21.42 5.92 -7.02
C ILE A 161 20.59 6.84 -7.91
N GLU A 162 21.04 8.08 -8.13
CA GLU A 162 20.35 9.05 -8.97
C GLU A 162 20.17 8.53 -10.41
N LYS A 163 21.27 8.04 -11.00
CA LYS A 163 21.26 7.47 -12.35
C LYS A 163 20.26 6.31 -12.47
N ASN A 164 20.29 5.38 -11.52
CA ASN A 164 19.42 4.22 -11.55
C ASN A 164 17.95 4.59 -11.31
N PHE A 165 17.68 5.54 -10.40
CA PHE A 165 16.34 6.06 -10.15
C PHE A 165 15.74 6.72 -11.40
N ILE A 166 16.44 7.68 -12.01
CA ILE A 166 15.94 8.39 -13.20
C ILE A 166 15.78 7.45 -14.39
N LYS A 167 16.73 6.52 -14.59
CA LYS A 167 16.62 5.49 -15.64
C LYS A 167 15.36 4.64 -15.43
N ALA A 168 15.15 4.12 -14.22
CA ALA A 168 14.02 3.26 -13.96
C ALA A 168 12.68 4.01 -13.99
N LEU A 169 12.65 5.28 -13.56
CA LEU A 169 11.47 6.14 -13.70
C LEU A 169 11.08 6.32 -15.17
N ASN A 170 12.03 6.65 -16.05
CA ASN A 170 11.74 6.81 -17.47
C ASN A 170 11.44 5.47 -18.17
N ASN A 171 12.02 4.37 -17.70
CA ASN A 171 11.63 3.04 -18.17
C ASN A 171 10.15 2.73 -17.91
N LYS A 172 9.51 3.32 -16.90
CA LYS A 172 8.06 3.19 -16.71
C LYS A 172 7.25 3.76 -17.88
N LEU A 173 7.73 4.82 -18.52
CA LEU A 173 7.10 5.35 -19.72
C LEU A 173 7.27 4.40 -20.90
N VAL A 174 8.41 3.72 -20.99
CA VAL A 174 8.67 2.69 -22.01
C VAL A 174 7.77 1.46 -21.79
N GLU A 175 7.73 0.92 -20.57
CA GLU A 175 6.86 -0.21 -20.20
C GLU A 175 5.37 0.09 -20.50
N GLY A 176 4.95 1.34 -20.32
CA GLY A 176 3.60 1.79 -20.61
C GLY A 176 3.32 2.18 -22.07
N ASN A 177 4.30 2.11 -22.98
CA ASN A 177 4.21 2.65 -24.35
C ASN A 177 3.77 4.13 -24.39
N LEU A 178 4.28 4.95 -23.49
CA LEU A 178 3.89 6.35 -23.29
C LEU A 178 4.95 7.36 -23.75
N THR A 179 6.09 6.92 -24.28
CA THR A 179 7.22 7.79 -24.65
C THR A 179 6.88 8.84 -25.70
N ASP A 180 5.91 8.57 -26.57
CA ASP A 180 5.50 9.53 -27.61
C ASP A 180 4.66 10.66 -27.03
N LYS A 181 3.85 10.36 -26.00
CA LYS A 181 2.90 11.29 -25.39
C LYS A 181 3.47 12.04 -24.17
N CYS A 182 4.31 11.36 -23.39
CA CYS A 182 4.78 11.83 -22.10
C CYS A 182 6.24 12.29 -22.19
N ALA A 183 6.55 13.39 -21.51
CA ALA A 183 7.88 13.95 -21.44
C ALA A 183 8.82 13.05 -20.62
N GLU A 184 10.10 13.03 -21.01
CA GLU A 184 11.15 12.41 -20.20
C GLU A 184 11.32 13.19 -18.89
N MET A 185 11.32 12.46 -17.78
CA MET A 185 11.46 13.01 -16.44
C MET A 185 12.93 13.19 -16.08
N LYS A 186 13.29 14.36 -15.56
CA LYS A 186 14.63 14.69 -15.09
C LYS A 186 14.58 15.11 -13.63
N LEU A 187 15.65 14.84 -12.87
CA LEU A 187 15.73 15.31 -11.50
C LEU A 187 15.67 16.83 -11.45
N ASP A 188 14.85 17.37 -10.55
CA ASP A 188 14.80 18.80 -10.30
C ASP A 188 15.94 19.20 -9.36
N ARG A 189 16.90 19.96 -9.89
CA ARG A 189 18.09 20.40 -9.14
C ARG A 189 17.78 21.52 -8.14
N SER A 190 16.61 22.16 -8.23
CA SER A 190 16.18 23.17 -7.26
C SER A 190 15.54 22.57 -6.01
N GLU A 191 15.35 21.26 -5.96
CA GLU A 191 14.68 20.54 -4.88
C GLU A 191 15.65 19.55 -4.21
N GLU A 192 15.34 19.16 -2.98
CA GLU A 192 16.16 18.21 -2.25
C GLU A 192 16.08 16.81 -2.87
N PHE A 193 17.24 16.23 -3.22
CA PHE A 193 17.38 14.81 -3.54
C PHE A 193 17.84 14.04 -2.29
N LYS A 194 16.85 13.55 -1.55
CA LYS A 194 17.07 12.97 -0.22
C LYS A 194 17.27 11.47 -0.33
N ILE A 195 18.42 11.00 0.16
CA ILE A 195 18.74 9.58 0.24
C ILE A 195 18.93 9.22 1.70
N MET A 196 18.14 8.25 2.15
CA MET A 196 18.26 7.63 3.45
C MET A 196 18.62 6.16 3.27
N PHE A 197 19.25 5.57 4.27
CA PHE A 197 19.54 4.14 4.27
C PHE A 197 19.21 3.53 5.63
N ALA A 198 18.89 2.25 5.61
CA ALA A 198 18.74 1.43 6.80
C ALA A 198 19.52 0.13 6.62
N ARG A 199 19.97 -0.42 7.73
CA ARG A 199 20.60 -1.75 7.77
C ARG A 199 19.65 -2.70 8.50
N ASP A 200 19.38 -3.86 7.90
CA ASP A 200 18.71 -4.93 8.62
C ASP A 200 19.71 -5.64 9.59
N LYS A 201 19.18 -6.54 10.42
CA LYS A 201 19.99 -7.32 11.38
C LYS A 201 21.04 -8.21 10.72
N ASN A 202 20.93 -8.47 9.42
CA ASN A 202 21.84 -9.28 8.61
C ASN A 202 22.77 -8.39 7.74
N SER A 203 22.91 -7.10 8.08
CA SER A 203 23.70 -6.12 7.31
C SER A 203 23.25 -5.91 5.86
N LYS A 204 22.03 -6.29 5.49
CA LYS A 204 21.45 -5.90 4.21
C LYS A 204 21.08 -4.42 4.28
N ILE A 205 21.59 -3.67 3.30
CA ILE A 205 21.32 -2.25 3.17
C ILE A 205 20.10 -2.06 2.27
N VAL A 206 19.16 -1.22 2.72
CA VAL A 206 18.07 -0.70 1.91
C VAL A 206 18.19 0.80 1.88
N TYR A 207 18.12 1.37 0.67
CA TYR A 207 18.06 2.81 0.47
C TYR A 207 16.61 3.23 0.25
N GLN A 208 16.21 4.36 0.84
CA GLN A 208 14.99 5.06 0.52
C GLN A 208 15.36 6.40 -0.11
N VAL A 209 14.82 6.65 -1.30
CA VAL A 209 15.08 7.88 -2.05
C VAL A 209 13.78 8.65 -2.15
N ASP A 210 13.79 9.91 -1.72
CA ASP A 210 12.75 10.88 -2.03
C ASP A 210 13.30 11.88 -3.05
N ALA A 211 12.58 12.08 -4.14
CA ALA A 211 13.03 12.92 -5.26
C ALA A 211 11.89 13.74 -5.85
N VAL A 212 12.24 14.92 -6.36
CA VAL A 212 11.36 15.76 -7.17
C VAL A 212 11.91 15.81 -8.59
N THR A 213 11.02 15.72 -9.57
CA THR A 213 11.41 15.74 -10.99
C THR A 213 10.66 16.81 -11.76
N ILE A 214 11.26 17.23 -12.85
CA ILE A 214 10.65 18.07 -13.89
C ILE A 214 10.47 17.26 -15.18
N PRO A 215 9.46 17.58 -16.00
CA PRO A 215 8.45 18.62 -15.80
C PRO A 215 7.40 18.26 -14.72
N GLY A 216 6.63 19.26 -14.27
CA GLY A 216 5.46 19.04 -13.40
C GLY A 216 5.72 18.89 -11.89
N LYS A 217 6.96 19.10 -11.43
CA LYS A 217 7.32 19.05 -9.98
C LYS A 217 6.81 17.77 -9.30
N ALA A 218 6.88 16.64 -10.01
CA ALA A 218 6.37 15.36 -9.51
C ALA A 218 7.24 14.83 -8.37
N ARG A 219 6.61 14.41 -7.27
CA ARG A 219 7.29 13.92 -6.07
C ARG A 219 7.20 12.40 -6.00
N TYR A 220 8.35 11.73 -5.88
CA TYR A 220 8.47 10.28 -5.86
C TYR A 220 9.19 9.77 -4.62
N GLN A 221 8.85 8.56 -4.19
CA GLN A 221 9.66 7.73 -3.30
C GLN A 221 9.91 6.36 -3.91
N VAL A 222 11.12 5.86 -3.72
CA VAL A 222 11.51 4.51 -4.12
C VAL A 222 12.37 3.87 -3.03
N MET A 223 12.27 2.55 -2.92
CA MET A 223 13.25 1.76 -2.16
C MET A 223 14.15 0.96 -3.07
N MET A 224 15.43 0.93 -2.74
CA MET A 224 16.48 0.30 -3.54
C MET A 224 17.32 -0.63 -2.68
N ASN A 225 17.78 -1.74 -3.27
CA ASN A 225 18.67 -2.67 -2.58
C ASN A 225 20.12 -2.15 -2.53
N LYS A 226 21.02 -2.93 -1.94
CA LYS A 226 22.46 -2.62 -1.86
C LYS A 226 23.15 -2.41 -3.23
N ASN A 227 22.58 -2.94 -4.31
CA ASN A 227 23.07 -2.79 -5.68
C ASN A 227 22.43 -1.59 -6.41
N PHE A 228 21.64 -0.78 -5.67
CA PHE A 228 20.88 0.35 -6.21
C PHE A 228 19.86 -0.08 -7.28
N GLU A 229 19.26 -1.26 -7.12
CA GLU A 229 18.15 -1.74 -7.94
C GLU A 229 16.84 -1.47 -7.22
N ILE A 230 15.81 -1.05 -7.95
CA ILE A 230 14.48 -0.77 -7.39
C ILE A 230 13.84 -2.06 -6.88
N LEU A 231 13.43 -2.05 -5.61
CA LEU A 231 12.72 -3.16 -5.01
C LEU A 231 11.33 -3.29 -5.65
N ASN A 232 10.98 -4.52 -6.07
CA ASN A 232 9.68 -4.88 -6.64
C ASN A 232 9.29 -4.08 -7.90
N ASN A 233 10.25 -3.42 -8.57
CA ASN A 233 10.00 -2.49 -9.68
C ASN A 233 8.95 -1.41 -9.35
N GLU A 234 8.84 -0.99 -8.07
CA GLU A 234 7.80 -0.08 -7.59
C GLU A 234 8.37 1.32 -7.33
N ILE A 235 7.74 2.34 -7.94
CA ILE A 235 8.05 3.76 -7.70
C ILE A 235 6.74 4.46 -7.30
N ILE A 236 6.70 5.00 -6.09
CA ILE A 236 5.50 5.65 -5.54
C ILE A 236 5.52 7.13 -5.89
N ARG A 237 4.45 7.63 -6.53
CA ARG A 237 4.23 9.07 -6.72
C ARG A 237 3.29 9.62 -5.66
N PHE A 238 3.66 10.71 -4.98
CA PHE A 238 2.80 11.38 -3.99
C PHE A 238 2.07 12.59 -4.56
N SER A 239 2.66 13.27 -5.54
CA SER A 239 2.03 14.43 -6.17
C SER A 239 0.82 14.00 -7.00
N VAL A 240 -0.27 14.77 -6.94
CA VAL A 240 -1.42 14.59 -7.84
C VAL A 240 -0.95 14.72 -9.29
N TYR A 241 -1.34 13.76 -10.13
CA TYR A 241 -0.89 13.67 -11.52
C TYR A 241 -2.01 13.90 -12.54
N LYS A 242 -3.27 13.95 -12.09
CA LYS A 242 -4.47 14.02 -12.95
C LYS A 242 -4.32 15.05 -14.06
N HIS A 243 -4.12 16.31 -13.69
CA HIS A 243 -4.00 17.45 -14.62
C HIS A 243 -2.74 17.38 -15.52
N GLN A 244 -1.76 16.54 -15.19
CA GLN A 244 -0.52 16.41 -15.95
C GLN A 244 -0.53 15.23 -16.93
N ALA A 245 -1.31 14.19 -16.64
CA ALA A 245 -1.32 12.95 -17.40
C ALA A 245 -2.59 12.75 -18.25
N GLU A 246 -3.76 13.15 -17.74
CA GLU A 246 -5.04 12.95 -18.42
C GLU A 246 -5.23 13.74 -19.74
N PRO A 247 -4.54 14.88 -19.98
CA PRO A 247 -4.61 15.54 -21.29
C PRO A 247 -4.17 14.66 -22.47
N CYS A 248 -3.39 13.59 -22.25
CA CYS A 248 -2.92 12.68 -23.31
C CYS A 248 -3.09 11.19 -22.98
N GLU A 249 -3.26 10.82 -21.71
CA GLU A 249 -3.38 9.43 -21.27
C GLU A 249 -4.33 9.25 -20.07
N ASN A 250 -5.49 8.63 -20.32
CA ASN A 250 -6.55 8.44 -19.32
C ASN A 250 -6.66 7.01 -18.78
N PHE A 251 -6.11 6.01 -19.48
CA PHE A 251 -6.43 4.61 -19.23
C PHE A 251 -5.26 3.82 -18.69
N SER A 252 -4.04 4.09 -19.17
CA SER A 252 -2.84 3.37 -18.76
C SER A 252 -2.60 3.47 -17.25
N PHE A 253 -2.23 2.35 -16.62
CA PHE A 253 -1.74 2.33 -15.24
C PHE A 253 -0.41 3.09 -15.09
N TYR A 254 0.37 3.19 -16.18
CA TYR A 254 1.63 3.92 -16.22
C TYR A 254 1.45 5.45 -16.31
N ARG A 255 0.23 5.94 -16.47
CA ARG A 255 -0.06 7.39 -16.52
C ARG A 255 0.35 8.12 -15.25
N ILE A 256 0.48 7.41 -14.13
CA ILE A 256 1.02 7.96 -12.88
C ILE A 256 2.43 8.54 -13.06
N TYR A 257 3.22 8.06 -14.00
CA TYR A 257 4.57 8.58 -14.29
C TYR A 257 4.59 9.65 -15.38
N CYS A 258 3.45 9.89 -16.03
CA CYS A 258 3.36 10.76 -17.18
C CYS A 258 3.28 12.24 -16.78
N TYR A 259 3.94 13.05 -17.61
CA TYR A 259 3.63 14.46 -17.82
C TYR A 259 3.44 14.66 -19.33
N CYS A 260 2.26 15.07 -19.77
CA CYS A 260 1.94 15.17 -21.19
C CYS A 260 2.78 16.25 -21.87
N LYS A 261 3.41 15.90 -23.00
CA LYS A 261 4.23 16.83 -23.78
C LYS A 261 3.46 18.06 -24.26
N ILE A 262 2.15 17.92 -24.50
CA ILE A 262 1.29 19.05 -24.90
C ILE A 262 1.33 20.21 -23.89
N LEU A 263 1.53 19.90 -22.60
CA LEU A 263 1.60 20.89 -21.52
C LEU A 263 2.95 21.62 -21.45
N LEU A 264 3.99 21.14 -22.14
CA LEU A 264 5.30 21.82 -22.17
C LEU A 264 5.25 23.15 -22.94
N HIS A 265 4.24 23.32 -23.78
CA HIS A 265 4.06 24.49 -24.65
C HIS A 265 3.03 25.49 -24.11
N GLU A 266 2.30 25.11 -23.06
CA GLU A 266 1.41 26.01 -22.32
C GLU A 266 2.27 26.81 -21.33
N LYS A 267 2.63 28.04 -21.72
CA LYS A 267 3.25 29.03 -20.83
C LYS A 267 2.20 29.81 -20.05
#